data_AF-A0A820EMQ4-F1
#
_entry.id   AF-A0A820EMQ4-F1
#
_cell.length_a   1.000
_cell.length_b   1.000
_cell.length_c   1.000
_cell.angle_alpha   90.00
_cell.angle_beta   90.00
_cell.angle_gamma   90.00
#
_symmetry.space_group_name_H-M   'P 1'
#
loop_
_entity.id
_entity.type
_entity.pdbx_description
1 polymer ?
#
loop_
_entity_poly.entity_id
_entity_poly.type
_entity_poly.pdbx_seq_one_letter_code
_entity_poly.pdbx_strand_id
1 'polypeptide(L)'
;MSVRNSEVETNGWTTFDVPNQFEDLQKQLATGSYYVQNVLDLADINTRLQNISRIREPKELLEMFPFFYSIAIHFDKVAITGRSQAVEILLRLTASEMSEAQRRIHIGLSADDRRFHLNIVKMLSCLLAEYIIRFDNDQTNKSSDFDMPAPKKGKKVKEAETGGKSSLTSDALRDKCLKGLCDILRSHIKPLWDSSIIDEQFVKSVTKPCYHLLRRQDIAKNPIVKENLPLILTIMINKFEHA
;
A
#
# COMPACT_ATOMS: atom_id res chain seq x y z
N MET A 1 5.09 -31.41 -11.74
CA MET A 1 4.45 -31.62 -10.42
C MET A 1 3.78 -30.32 -10.04
N SER A 2 2.45 -30.29 -10.09
CA SER A 2 1.65 -29.12 -9.74
C SER A 2 1.71 -28.96 -8.22
N VAL A 3 2.46 -27.97 -7.74
CA VAL A 3 2.34 -27.50 -6.36
C VAL A 3 0.96 -26.86 -6.30
N ARG A 4 -0.02 -27.61 -5.78
CA ARG A 4 -1.33 -27.07 -5.44
C ARG A 4 -1.07 -25.87 -4.54
N ASN A 5 -1.52 -24.69 -4.95
CA ASN A 5 -1.73 -23.60 -4.01
C ASN A 5 -2.57 -24.22 -2.89
N SER A 6 -1.99 -24.35 -1.70
CA SER A 6 -2.71 -24.70 -0.49
C SER A 6 -3.95 -23.83 -0.47
N GLU A 7 -5.14 -24.45 -0.55
CA GLU A 7 -6.43 -23.76 -0.58
C GLU A 7 -6.47 -22.78 0.59
N VAL A 8 -6.17 -21.51 0.32
CA VAL A 8 -6.48 -20.44 1.26
C VAL A 8 -7.98 -20.38 1.21
N GLU A 9 -8.64 -20.84 2.29
CA GLU A 9 -10.10 -20.80 2.38
C GLU A 9 -10.54 -19.35 2.28
N THR A 10 -11.02 -18.95 1.11
CA THR A 10 -11.43 -17.58 0.85
C THR A 10 -12.78 -17.25 1.48
N ASN A 11 -13.26 -17.97 2.52
CA ASN A 11 -14.58 -17.72 3.15
C ASN A 11 -15.73 -17.47 2.13
N GLY A 12 -15.65 -18.05 0.92
CA GLY A 12 -16.61 -17.88 -0.17
C GLY A 12 -16.42 -16.65 -1.09
N TRP A 13 -15.47 -15.75 -0.85
CA TRP A 13 -15.14 -14.68 -1.81
C TRP A 13 -14.19 -15.19 -2.89
N THR A 14 -14.22 -14.57 -4.08
CA THR A 14 -13.38 -14.98 -5.21
C THR A 14 -12.60 -13.84 -5.83
N THR A 15 -13.11 -12.60 -5.74
CA THR A 15 -12.45 -11.41 -6.28
C THR A 15 -12.21 -10.37 -5.20
N PHE A 16 -11.11 -9.65 -5.32
CA PHE A 16 -10.91 -8.40 -4.61
C PHE A 16 -11.25 -7.25 -5.56
N ASP A 17 -12.31 -6.52 -5.23
CA ASP A 17 -12.74 -5.36 -5.99
C ASP A 17 -12.18 -4.10 -5.33
N VAL A 18 -11.45 -3.30 -6.12
CA VAL A 18 -10.83 -2.09 -5.62
C VAL A 18 -11.92 -1.06 -5.28
N PRO A 19 -11.94 -0.53 -4.04
CA PRO A 19 -13.02 0.35 -3.61
C PRO A 19 -12.85 1.77 -4.16
N ASN A 20 -13.94 2.55 -4.14
CA ASN A 20 -13.89 3.99 -4.44
C ASN A 20 -13.20 4.77 -3.30
N GLN A 21 -13.67 4.56 -2.07
CA GLN A 21 -13.02 5.00 -0.84
C GLN A 21 -12.51 3.79 -0.08
N PHE A 22 -11.33 3.89 0.54
CA PHE A 22 -10.72 2.75 1.22
C PHE A 22 -11.66 2.17 2.30
N GLU A 23 -12.40 3.02 2.98
CA GLU A 23 -13.43 2.67 3.97
C GLU A 23 -14.58 1.83 3.41
N ASP A 24 -14.87 1.88 2.11
CA ASP A 24 -15.96 1.11 1.49
C ASP A 24 -15.72 -0.41 1.56
N LEU A 25 -14.48 -0.84 1.80
CA LEU A 25 -14.14 -2.25 2.02
C LEU A 25 -14.82 -2.87 3.24
N GLN A 26 -15.48 -2.11 4.13
CA GLN A 26 -16.32 -2.68 5.20
C GLN A 26 -17.65 -3.24 4.70
N LYS A 27 -17.97 -3.02 3.42
CA LYS A 27 -19.18 -3.52 2.78
C LYS A 27 -18.78 -4.33 1.56
N GLN A 28 -19.59 -5.34 1.25
CA GLN A 28 -19.43 -6.10 0.02
C GLN A 28 -19.81 -5.23 -1.18
N LEU A 29 -18.86 -5.02 -2.10
CA LEU A 29 -19.03 -4.14 -3.27
C LEU A 29 -19.78 -4.85 -4.41
N ALA A 30 -19.52 -6.15 -4.59
CA ALA A 30 -20.21 -6.99 -5.55
C ALA A 30 -20.42 -8.40 -4.97
N THR A 31 -21.36 -9.15 -5.54
CA THR A 31 -21.62 -10.52 -5.09
C THR A 31 -20.37 -11.37 -5.26
N GLY A 32 -19.89 -11.99 -4.18
CA GLY A 32 -18.66 -12.80 -4.20
C GLY A 32 -17.36 -11.99 -4.09
N SER A 33 -17.45 -10.66 -3.92
CA SER A 33 -16.30 -9.80 -3.65
C SER A 33 -15.87 -9.91 -2.19
N TYR A 34 -14.56 -9.76 -1.98
CA TYR A 34 -13.98 -9.58 -0.65
C TYR A 34 -14.53 -8.31 0.02
N TYR A 35 -14.67 -8.37 1.34
CA TYR A 35 -14.86 -7.21 2.20
C TYR A 35 -14.28 -7.53 3.60
N VAL A 36 -13.88 -6.48 4.31
CA VAL A 36 -13.34 -6.56 5.67
C VAL A 36 -14.49 -6.74 6.65
N GLN A 37 -14.62 -7.95 7.19
CA GLN A 37 -15.67 -8.29 8.16
C GLN A 37 -15.42 -7.70 9.55
N ASN A 38 -14.16 -7.66 9.98
CA ASN A 38 -13.78 -7.19 11.31
C ASN A 38 -12.62 -6.21 11.24
N VAL A 39 -12.84 -5.00 11.73
CA VAL A 39 -11.78 -4.01 11.94
C VAL A 39 -11.24 -4.21 13.35
N LEU A 40 -9.96 -4.56 13.45
CA LEU A 40 -9.29 -4.84 14.70
C LEU A 40 -9.19 -3.56 15.53
N ASP A 41 -9.43 -3.67 16.83
CA ASP A 41 -9.18 -2.58 17.75
C ASP A 41 -7.67 -2.34 17.97
N LEU A 42 -7.33 -1.28 18.72
CA LEU A 42 -5.94 -0.94 18.98
C LEU A 42 -5.19 -2.00 19.82
N ALA A 43 -5.88 -2.71 20.71
CA ALA A 43 -5.25 -3.73 21.56
C ALA A 43 -4.87 -4.95 20.71
N ASP A 44 -5.76 -5.39 19.83
CA ASP A 44 -5.54 -6.49 18.90
C ASP A 44 -4.46 -6.14 17.86
N ILE A 45 -4.46 -4.90 17.34
CA ILE A 45 -3.40 -4.41 16.44
C ILE A 45 -2.04 -4.50 17.14
N ASN A 46 -1.93 -3.97 18.35
CA ASN A 46 -0.68 -3.96 19.10
C ASN A 46 -0.19 -5.38 19.43
N THR A 47 -1.11 -6.29 19.76
CA THR A 47 -0.79 -7.71 20.00
C THR A 47 -0.25 -8.37 18.73
N ARG A 48 -0.91 -8.15 17.58
CA ARG A 48 -0.51 -8.76 16.30
C ARG A 48 0.81 -8.18 15.76
N LEU A 49 1.10 -6.90 16.03
CA LEU A 49 2.38 -6.26 15.71
C LEU A 49 3.59 -6.98 16.35
N GLN A 50 3.43 -7.58 17.53
CA GLN A 50 4.51 -8.32 18.19
C GLN A 50 5.01 -9.53 17.37
N ASN A 51 4.13 -10.10 16.53
CA ASN A 51 4.41 -11.29 15.73
C ASN A 51 4.35 -11.05 14.21
N ILE A 52 4.13 -9.81 13.77
CA ILE A 52 3.99 -9.46 12.34
C ILE A 52 5.21 -9.85 11.51
N SER A 53 6.38 -9.89 12.14
CA SER A 53 7.64 -10.29 11.51
C SER A 53 7.69 -11.77 11.14
N ARG A 54 6.69 -12.59 11.47
CA ARG A 54 6.59 -14.00 11.04
C ARG A 54 5.99 -14.16 9.64
N ILE A 55 5.31 -13.14 9.13
CA ILE A 55 4.67 -13.17 7.80
C ILE A 55 5.76 -13.23 6.73
N ARG A 56 5.70 -14.22 5.81
CA ARG A 56 6.74 -14.43 4.78
C ARG A 56 6.16 -14.46 3.38
N GLU A 57 5.04 -15.12 3.21
CA GLU A 57 4.51 -15.47 1.90
C GLU A 57 3.40 -14.50 1.46
N PRO A 58 3.35 -14.10 0.18
CA PRO A 58 2.28 -13.24 -0.35
C PRO A 58 0.87 -13.76 -0.07
N LYS A 59 0.68 -15.09 -0.07
CA LYS A 59 -0.62 -15.72 0.22
C LYS A 59 -1.16 -15.40 1.61
N GLU A 60 -0.28 -15.18 2.59
CA GLU A 60 -0.67 -14.81 3.95
C GLU A 60 -1.36 -13.44 3.99
N LEU A 61 -1.14 -12.58 2.97
CA LEU A 61 -1.83 -11.30 2.86
C LEU A 61 -3.36 -11.48 2.83
N LEU A 62 -3.88 -12.54 2.22
CA LEU A 62 -5.32 -12.76 2.10
C LEU A 62 -6.01 -12.85 3.47
N GLU A 63 -5.37 -13.50 4.43
CA GLU A 63 -5.84 -13.64 5.81
C GLU A 63 -5.46 -12.43 6.67
N MET A 64 -4.32 -11.80 6.37
CA MET A 64 -3.77 -10.67 7.12
C MET A 64 -4.31 -9.33 6.66
N PHE A 65 -5.03 -9.25 5.55
CA PHE A 65 -5.54 -8.00 4.99
C PHE A 65 -6.34 -7.17 5.99
N PRO A 66 -7.28 -7.74 6.80
CA PRO A 66 -8.00 -6.98 7.82
C PRO A 66 -7.08 -6.26 8.82
N PHE A 67 -5.92 -6.84 9.13
CA PHE A 67 -4.97 -6.23 10.06
C PHE A 67 -4.26 -5.01 9.45
N PHE A 68 -3.76 -5.10 8.22
CA PHE A 68 -3.18 -3.94 7.53
C PHE A 68 -4.24 -2.85 7.27
N TYR A 69 -5.45 -3.27 6.90
CA TYR A 69 -6.60 -2.39 6.79
C TYR A 69 -6.89 -1.64 8.10
N SER A 70 -6.91 -2.35 9.23
CA SER A 70 -7.20 -1.76 10.54
C SER A 70 -6.11 -0.78 10.98
N ILE A 71 -4.85 -1.03 10.62
CA ILE A 71 -3.77 -0.05 10.80
C ILE A 71 -4.05 1.24 10.01
N ALA A 72 -4.53 1.15 8.77
CA ALA A 72 -4.91 2.33 7.99
C ALA A 72 -6.11 3.08 8.58
N ILE A 73 -7.12 2.38 9.10
CA ILE A 73 -8.28 2.99 9.76
C ILE A 73 -7.89 3.70 11.06
N HIS A 74 -6.99 3.10 11.83
CA HIS A 74 -6.51 3.65 13.10
C HIS A 74 -5.16 4.36 12.98
N PHE A 75 -4.81 4.84 11.78
CA PHE A 75 -3.44 5.25 11.44
C PHE A 75 -2.82 6.16 12.49
N ASP A 76 -3.47 7.28 12.79
CA ASP A 76 -2.97 8.31 13.71
C ASP A 76 -2.77 7.80 15.15
N LYS A 77 -3.48 6.73 15.54
CA LYS A 77 -3.43 6.11 16.87
C LYS A 77 -2.39 4.99 16.97
N VAL A 78 -1.94 4.42 15.84
CA VAL A 78 -0.88 3.40 15.82
C VAL A 78 0.49 4.08 15.89
N ALA A 79 1.40 3.57 16.72
CA ALA A 79 2.74 4.14 16.84
C ALA A 79 3.52 4.06 15.51
N ILE A 80 4.37 5.06 15.22
CA ILE A 80 5.14 5.12 13.96
C ILE A 80 6.04 3.88 13.75
N THR A 81 6.52 3.26 14.82
CA THR A 81 7.25 1.99 14.78
C THR A 81 6.38 0.85 14.25
N GLY A 82 5.13 0.75 14.70
CA GLY A 82 4.16 -0.22 14.20
C GLY A 82 3.78 0.04 12.74
N ARG A 83 3.59 1.31 12.36
CA ARG A 83 3.37 1.70 10.95
C ARG A 83 4.56 1.31 10.07
N SER A 84 5.79 1.55 10.54
CA SER A 84 7.02 1.15 9.84
C SER A 84 7.11 -0.36 9.65
N GLN A 85 6.84 -1.14 10.70
CA GLN A 85 6.83 -2.60 10.60
C GLN A 85 5.82 -3.06 9.56
N ALA A 86 4.60 -2.51 9.56
CA ALA A 86 3.60 -2.84 8.55
C ALA A 86 4.09 -2.55 7.12
N VAL A 87 4.68 -1.37 6.88
CA VAL A 87 5.27 -1.00 5.59
C VAL A 87 6.37 -1.97 5.16
N GLU A 88 7.26 -2.35 6.06
CA GLU A 88 8.34 -3.30 5.76
C GLU A 88 7.82 -4.67 5.33
N ILE A 89 6.76 -5.16 6.00
CA ILE A 89 6.11 -6.40 5.59
C ILE A 89 5.46 -6.23 4.21
N LEU A 90 4.67 -5.17 3.99
CA LEU A 90 4.00 -4.94 2.72
C LEU A 90 4.99 -4.85 1.55
N LEU A 91 6.11 -4.15 1.72
CA LEU A 91 7.14 -4.05 0.69
C LEU A 91 7.82 -5.40 0.40
N ARG A 92 8.07 -6.21 1.43
CA ARG A 92 8.62 -7.56 1.24
C ARG A 92 7.63 -8.45 0.48
N LEU A 93 6.34 -8.41 0.86
CA LEU A 93 5.29 -9.16 0.17
C LEU A 93 5.14 -8.69 -1.28
N THR A 94 5.22 -7.38 -1.55
CA THR A 94 5.27 -6.83 -2.91
C THR A 94 6.40 -7.42 -3.73
N ALA A 95 7.64 -7.39 -3.23
CA ALA A 95 8.79 -7.92 -3.97
C ALA A 95 8.65 -9.43 -4.27
N SER A 96 8.18 -10.19 -3.28
CA SER A 96 7.94 -11.64 -3.42
C SER A 96 6.82 -11.92 -4.42
N GLU A 97 5.71 -11.20 -4.34
CA GLU A 97 4.55 -11.37 -5.24
C GLU A 97 4.89 -11.00 -6.67
N MET A 98 5.59 -9.87 -6.90
CA MET A 98 5.97 -9.48 -8.25
C MET A 98 6.86 -10.53 -8.91
N SER A 99 7.79 -11.12 -8.13
CA SER A 99 8.67 -12.18 -8.61
C SER A 99 7.90 -13.46 -8.93
N GLU A 100 6.99 -13.88 -8.06
CA GLU A 100 6.22 -15.10 -8.25
C GLU A 100 5.17 -14.94 -9.35
N ALA A 101 4.40 -13.85 -9.38
CA ALA A 101 3.44 -13.58 -10.44
C ALA A 101 4.11 -13.56 -11.83
N GLN A 102 5.28 -12.94 -11.97
CA GLN A 102 6.04 -12.95 -13.22
C GLN A 102 6.49 -14.37 -13.62
N ARG A 103 6.98 -15.16 -12.65
CA ARG A 103 7.32 -16.58 -12.89
C ARG A 103 6.10 -17.34 -13.40
N ARG A 104 4.93 -17.18 -12.76
CA ARG A 104 3.68 -17.84 -13.12
C ARG A 104 3.17 -17.41 -14.49
N ILE A 105 3.25 -16.12 -14.82
CA ILE A 105 2.96 -15.61 -16.16
C ILE A 105 3.83 -16.31 -17.21
N HIS A 106 5.12 -16.50 -16.94
CA HIS A 106 6.04 -17.11 -17.88
C HIS A 106 5.78 -18.61 -18.12
N ILE A 107 5.47 -19.37 -17.06
CA ILE A 107 5.23 -20.82 -17.17
C ILE A 107 3.79 -21.17 -17.57
N GLY A 108 2.89 -20.18 -17.57
CA GLY A 108 1.46 -20.33 -17.85
C GLY A 108 0.58 -20.21 -16.60
N LEU A 109 -0.52 -19.49 -16.76
CA LEU A 109 -1.49 -19.22 -15.69
C LEU A 109 -2.80 -19.97 -15.94
N SER A 110 -3.25 -20.72 -14.92
CA SER A 110 -4.66 -21.10 -14.83
C SER A 110 -5.53 -19.89 -14.49
N ALA A 111 -6.85 -19.98 -14.70
CA ALA A 111 -7.77 -18.92 -14.30
C ALA A 111 -7.73 -18.65 -12.78
N ASP A 112 -7.57 -19.69 -11.98
CA ASP A 112 -7.51 -19.57 -10.52
C ASP A 112 -6.19 -18.97 -10.04
N ASP A 113 -5.05 -19.39 -10.60
CA ASP A 113 -3.75 -18.76 -10.30
C ASP A 113 -3.76 -17.28 -10.66
N ARG A 114 -4.27 -16.96 -11.85
CA ARG A 114 -4.36 -15.59 -12.33
C ARG A 114 -5.14 -14.72 -11.35
N ARG A 115 -6.33 -15.18 -10.96
CA ARG A 115 -7.20 -14.49 -10.02
C ARG A 115 -6.55 -14.33 -8.65
N PHE A 116 -5.91 -15.39 -8.16
CA PHE A 116 -5.18 -15.40 -6.89
C PHE A 116 -4.10 -14.30 -6.84
N HIS A 117 -3.20 -14.28 -7.83
CA HIS A 117 -2.14 -13.26 -7.92
C HIS A 117 -2.72 -11.86 -8.12
N LEU A 118 -3.75 -11.73 -8.96
CA LEU A 118 -4.42 -10.45 -9.20
C LEU A 118 -5.02 -9.87 -7.92
N ASN A 119 -5.66 -10.69 -7.09
CA ASN A 119 -6.24 -10.25 -5.82
C ASN A 119 -5.15 -9.72 -4.87
N ILE A 120 -4.01 -10.41 -4.75
CA ILE A 120 -2.88 -9.98 -3.92
C ILE A 120 -2.30 -8.65 -4.45
N VAL A 121 -2.09 -8.54 -5.77
CA VAL A 121 -1.63 -7.29 -6.41
C VAL A 121 -2.55 -6.12 -6.11
N LYS A 122 -3.87 -6.32 -6.22
CA LYS A 122 -4.86 -5.28 -5.93
C LYS A 122 -4.84 -4.89 -4.46
N MET A 123 -4.80 -5.87 -3.55
CA MET A 123 -4.70 -5.63 -2.10
C MET A 123 -3.45 -4.83 -1.72
N LEU A 124 -2.27 -5.24 -2.22
CA LEU A 124 -1.00 -4.54 -1.98
C LEU A 124 -1.04 -3.11 -2.53
N SER A 125 -1.51 -2.95 -3.77
CA SER A 125 -1.62 -1.63 -4.41
C SER A 125 -2.54 -0.69 -3.62
N CYS A 126 -3.70 -1.18 -3.17
CA CYS A 126 -4.64 -0.40 -2.37
C CYS A 126 -4.03 0.02 -1.02
N LEU A 127 -3.40 -0.91 -0.31
CA LEU A 127 -2.76 -0.64 0.98
C LEU A 127 -1.61 0.37 0.84
N LEU A 128 -0.72 0.19 -0.14
CA LEU A 128 0.39 1.11 -0.37
C LEU A 128 -0.12 2.50 -0.77
N ALA A 129 -1.10 2.59 -1.66
CA ALA A 129 -1.71 3.85 -2.07
C ALA A 129 -2.34 4.60 -0.88
N GLU A 130 -3.08 3.87 -0.03
CA GLU A 130 -3.71 4.44 1.15
C GLU A 130 -2.67 4.91 2.17
N TYR A 131 -1.64 4.10 2.43
CA TYR A 131 -0.59 4.46 3.37
C TYR A 131 0.18 5.71 2.94
N ILE A 132 0.42 5.91 1.63
CA ILE A 132 1.04 7.14 1.10
C ILE A 132 0.21 8.36 1.55
N ILE A 133 -1.10 8.34 1.35
CA ILE A 133 -2.00 9.45 1.70
C ILE A 133 -2.02 9.67 3.22
N ARG A 134 -2.08 8.60 4.01
CA ARG A 134 -2.12 8.68 5.48
C ARG A 134 -0.83 9.23 6.08
N PHE A 135 0.33 8.78 5.61
CA PHE A 135 1.63 9.35 6.04
C PHE A 135 1.75 10.82 5.66
N ASP A 136 1.21 11.20 4.50
CA ASP A 136 1.26 12.59 4.05
C ASP A 136 0.39 13.51 4.91
N ASN A 137 -0.82 13.07 5.24
CA ASN A 137 -1.75 13.80 6.11
C ASN A 137 -1.24 13.91 7.57
N ASP A 138 -0.63 12.86 8.11
CA ASP A 138 -0.03 12.85 9.46
C ASP A 138 1.00 13.97 9.64
N GLN A 139 1.71 14.37 8.57
CA GLN A 139 2.61 15.51 8.59
C GLN A 139 1.87 16.86 8.59
N THR A 140 0.84 17.01 7.75
CA THR A 140 0.09 18.28 7.65
C THR A 140 -0.52 18.67 8.99
N ASN A 141 -1.11 17.71 9.70
CA ASN A 141 -1.73 17.93 11.00
C ASN A 141 -0.68 18.32 12.07
N LYS A 142 0.52 17.73 12.04
CA LYS A 142 1.60 18.08 12.95
C LYS A 142 2.21 19.45 12.65
N SER A 143 2.24 19.86 11.37
CA SER A 143 2.72 21.20 11.00
C SER A 143 1.72 22.31 11.34
N SER A 144 0.40 22.04 11.30
CA SER A 144 -0.64 23.01 11.67
C SER A 144 -0.77 23.24 13.18
N ASP A 145 -0.38 22.26 14.00
CA ASP A 145 -0.39 22.38 15.47
C ASP A 145 0.75 23.29 16.03
N PHE A 146 1.71 23.67 15.19
CA PHE A 146 2.79 24.60 15.57
C PHE A 146 2.47 26.09 15.32
N ASP A 147 1.32 26.42 14.71
CA ASP A 147 0.87 27.80 14.46
C ASP A 147 0.10 28.42 15.66
N MET A 148 0.54 28.12 16.88
CA MET A 148 0.19 28.89 18.08
C MET A 148 1.30 29.95 18.33
N PRO A 149 1.01 31.26 18.29
CA PRO A 149 2.05 32.27 18.45
C PRO A 149 2.44 32.39 19.93
N ALA A 150 3.66 32.02 20.27
CA ALA A 150 4.28 32.37 21.54
C ALA A 150 5.78 32.70 21.38
N PRO A 151 6.35 33.55 22.26
CA PRO A 151 7.23 34.64 21.86
C PRO A 151 8.73 34.29 21.78
N LYS A 152 9.42 35.05 20.93
CA LYS A 152 10.87 35.31 20.85
C LYS A 152 11.74 34.72 21.99
N LYS A 153 12.65 33.79 21.66
CA LYS A 153 14.12 33.96 21.76
C LYS A 153 14.88 32.62 21.61
N GLY A 154 15.68 32.57 20.55
CA GLY A 154 17.03 31.99 20.49
C GLY A 154 17.37 30.70 21.23
N LYS A 155 17.45 29.60 20.48
CA LYS A 155 18.61 28.68 20.51
C LYS A 155 18.59 27.79 19.27
N LYS A 156 19.58 27.95 18.38
CA LYS A 156 19.88 26.97 17.34
C LYS A 156 20.25 25.65 18.03
N VAL A 157 19.35 24.69 18.02
CA VAL A 157 19.69 23.30 18.31
C VAL A 157 20.17 22.72 16.98
N LYS A 158 21.48 22.46 16.90
CA LYS A 158 22.09 21.68 15.83
C LYS A 158 21.46 20.29 15.87
N GLU A 159 20.78 19.90 14.80
CA GLU A 159 20.45 18.50 14.56
C GLU A 159 21.77 17.73 14.50
N ALA A 160 21.96 16.87 15.50
CA ALA A 160 23.10 15.99 15.56
C ALA A 160 22.92 14.90 14.49
N GLU A 161 23.69 15.02 13.42
CA GLU A 161 24.07 13.90 12.56
C GLU A 161 24.60 12.77 13.45
N THR A 162 23.77 11.74 13.66
CA THR A 162 24.21 10.45 14.16
C THR A 162 23.90 9.42 13.08
N GLY A 163 24.97 8.77 12.62
CA GLY A 163 24.98 7.94 11.43
C GLY A 163 23.99 6.76 11.45
N GLY A 164 23.60 6.36 10.25
CA GLY A 164 23.37 4.95 9.92
C GLY A 164 22.14 4.27 10.51
N LYS A 165 21.06 5.01 10.80
CA LYS A 165 19.71 4.43 10.96
C LYS A 165 18.77 5.24 10.11
N SER A 166 18.10 4.60 9.15
CA SER A 166 17.05 5.25 8.37
C SER A 166 16.08 5.92 9.34
N SER A 167 16.01 7.26 9.32
CA SER A 167 15.13 7.98 10.22
C SER A 167 13.70 7.49 10.01
N LEU A 168 13.08 6.97 11.07
CA LEU A 168 11.70 6.47 11.06
C LEU A 168 10.74 7.67 10.98
N THR A 169 10.77 8.42 9.88
CA THR A 169 9.89 9.56 9.63
C THR A 169 8.72 9.15 8.75
N SER A 170 7.59 9.83 8.91
CA SER A 170 6.42 9.65 8.04
C SER A 170 6.79 9.89 6.57
N ASP A 171 7.69 10.84 6.28
CA ASP A 171 8.19 11.07 4.91
C ASP A 171 8.97 9.89 4.34
N ALA A 172 9.90 9.33 5.11
CA ALA A 172 10.68 8.19 4.66
C ALA A 172 9.80 6.95 4.42
N LEU A 173 8.76 6.76 5.24
CA LEU A 173 7.79 5.68 5.09
C LEU A 173 6.85 5.91 3.91
N ARG A 174 6.36 7.14 3.70
CA ARG A 174 5.61 7.53 2.49
C ARG A 174 6.42 7.23 1.24
N ASP A 175 7.68 7.67 1.20
CA ASP A 175 8.56 7.51 0.05
C ASP A 175 8.86 6.02 -0.24
N LYS A 176 8.99 5.21 0.82
CA LYS A 176 9.06 3.74 0.72
C LYS A 176 7.79 3.14 0.09
N CYS A 177 6.60 3.55 0.54
CA CYS A 177 5.34 3.09 -0.05
C CYS A 177 5.20 3.51 -1.51
N LEU A 178 5.58 4.74 -1.86
CA LEU A 178 5.55 5.25 -3.23
C LEU A 178 6.45 4.44 -4.16
N LYS A 179 7.66 4.10 -3.71
CA LYS A 179 8.56 3.20 -4.45
C LYS A 179 7.97 1.81 -4.63
N GLY A 180 7.41 1.22 -3.57
CA GLY A 180 6.75 -0.09 -3.67
C GLY A 180 5.59 -0.09 -4.67
N LEU A 181 4.78 0.97 -4.70
CA LEU A 181 3.70 1.11 -5.67
C LEU A 181 4.25 1.24 -7.11
N CYS A 182 5.32 2.01 -7.31
CA CYS A 182 6.02 2.05 -8.60
C CYS A 182 6.53 0.69 -9.04
N ASP A 183 7.09 -0.11 -8.13
CA ASP A 183 7.66 -1.41 -8.45
C ASP A 183 6.58 -2.40 -8.91
N ILE A 184 5.38 -2.33 -8.31
CA ILE A 184 4.21 -3.07 -8.80
C ILE A 184 3.88 -2.66 -10.23
N LEU A 185 3.78 -1.36 -10.50
CA LEU A 185 3.36 -0.85 -11.81
C LEU A 185 4.41 -1.06 -12.91
N ARG A 186 5.70 -1.07 -12.54
CA ARG A 186 6.79 -1.39 -13.48
C ARG A 186 6.85 -2.87 -13.81
N SER A 187 6.36 -3.73 -12.92
CA SER A 187 6.34 -5.16 -13.12
C SER A 187 5.46 -5.55 -14.31
N HIS A 188 5.87 -6.58 -15.07
CA HIS A 188 5.13 -7.06 -16.24
C HIS A 188 3.91 -7.93 -15.83
N ILE A 189 3.03 -7.37 -14.99
CA ILE A 189 1.88 -8.08 -14.40
C ILE A 189 0.55 -7.82 -15.12
N LYS A 190 0.54 -7.02 -16.20
CA LYS A 190 -0.66 -6.81 -17.04
C LYS A 190 -1.36 -8.13 -17.45
N PRO A 191 -0.65 -9.22 -17.78
CA PRO A 191 -1.28 -10.51 -18.11
C PRO A 191 -2.10 -11.16 -16.98
N LEU A 192 -2.06 -10.62 -15.75
CA LEU A 192 -2.96 -11.04 -14.67
C LEU A 192 -4.40 -10.57 -14.89
N TRP A 193 -4.63 -9.54 -15.70
CA TRP A 193 -5.97 -9.10 -16.05
C TRP A 193 -6.50 -9.90 -17.23
N ASP A 194 -7.75 -10.38 -17.13
CA ASP A 194 -8.43 -11.09 -18.21
C ASP A 194 -8.79 -10.17 -19.38
N SER A 195 -9.03 -8.90 -19.10
CA SER A 195 -9.33 -7.85 -20.08
C SER A 195 -8.04 -7.19 -20.58
N SER A 196 -8.04 -6.72 -21.83
CA SER A 196 -6.97 -5.86 -22.35
C SER A 196 -6.88 -4.52 -21.61
N ILE A 197 -8.00 -4.12 -20.99
CA ILE A 197 -8.19 -2.89 -20.21
C ILE A 197 -8.19 -3.24 -18.72
N ILE A 198 -7.43 -2.50 -17.92
CA ILE A 198 -7.41 -2.66 -16.47
C ILE A 198 -8.64 -2.01 -15.83
N ASP A 199 -9.09 -2.58 -14.71
CA ASP A 199 -10.19 -2.06 -13.91
C ASP A 199 -9.99 -0.57 -13.58
N GLU A 200 -10.96 0.27 -13.98
CA GLU A 200 -10.92 1.72 -13.75
C GLU A 200 -10.70 2.08 -12.27
N GLN A 201 -11.25 1.29 -11.35
CA GLN A 201 -11.07 1.50 -9.91
C GLN A 201 -9.66 1.22 -9.43
N PHE A 202 -8.99 0.21 -9.99
CA PHE A 202 -7.58 -0.02 -9.73
C PHE A 202 -6.77 1.20 -10.15
N VAL A 203 -7.05 1.69 -11.35
CA VAL A 203 -6.39 2.85 -11.92
C VAL A 203 -6.60 4.11 -11.07
N LYS A 204 -7.83 4.39 -10.64
CA LYS A 204 -8.14 5.50 -9.72
C LYS A 204 -7.41 5.34 -8.38
N SER A 205 -7.39 4.14 -7.81
CA SER A 205 -6.72 3.90 -6.53
C SER A 205 -5.22 4.19 -6.59
N VAL A 206 -4.53 3.80 -7.66
CA VAL A 206 -3.07 4.00 -7.77
C VAL A 206 -2.68 5.43 -8.17
N THR A 207 -3.58 6.16 -8.85
CA THR A 207 -3.34 7.56 -9.24
C THR A 207 -3.79 8.57 -8.19
N LYS A 208 -4.75 8.23 -7.32
CA LYS A 208 -5.20 9.05 -6.18
C LYS A 208 -4.05 9.63 -5.34
N PRO A 209 -3.06 8.84 -4.85
CA PRO A 209 -1.93 9.39 -4.10
C PRO A 209 -1.07 10.35 -4.93
N CYS A 210 -0.95 10.15 -6.25
CA CYS A 210 -0.20 11.06 -7.11
C CYS A 210 -0.85 12.45 -7.15
N TYR A 211 -2.16 12.51 -7.40
CA TYR A 211 -2.87 13.80 -7.39
C TYR A 211 -2.87 14.45 -6.02
N HIS A 212 -2.95 13.65 -4.94
CA HIS A 212 -2.83 14.15 -3.58
C HIS A 212 -1.49 14.87 -3.35
N LEU A 213 -0.37 14.22 -3.69
CA LEU A 213 0.97 14.78 -3.49
C LEU A 213 1.27 15.97 -4.43
N LEU A 214 0.77 15.97 -5.66
CA LEU A 214 0.97 17.08 -6.60
C LEU A 214 0.37 18.40 -6.14
N ARG A 215 -0.68 18.36 -5.30
CA ARG A 215 -1.31 19.57 -4.75
C ARG A 215 -0.43 20.28 -3.72
N ARG A 216 0.67 19.65 -3.28
CA ARG A 216 1.58 20.15 -2.25
C ARG A 216 2.88 20.70 -2.85
N GLN A 217 3.05 22.00 -2.77
CA GLN A 217 4.20 22.71 -3.36
C GLN A 217 5.54 22.38 -2.67
N ASP A 218 5.50 22.07 -1.38
CA ASP A 218 6.64 21.65 -0.57
C ASP A 218 7.14 20.25 -0.97
N ILE A 219 6.22 19.32 -1.22
CA ILE A 219 6.53 17.93 -1.59
C ILE A 219 6.99 17.78 -3.03
N ALA A 220 6.56 18.65 -3.94
CA ALA A 220 7.01 18.63 -5.33
C ALA A 220 8.55 18.75 -5.48
N LYS A 221 9.24 19.23 -4.43
CA LYS A 221 10.72 19.32 -4.37
C LYS A 221 11.39 18.05 -3.85
N ASN A 222 10.65 17.11 -3.24
CA ASN A 222 11.20 15.84 -2.79
C ASN A 222 11.67 15.04 -4.02
N PRO A 223 12.95 14.61 -4.07
CA PRO A 223 13.50 13.93 -5.24
C PRO A 223 12.81 12.59 -5.52
N ILE A 224 12.41 11.84 -4.47
CA ILE A 224 11.73 10.56 -4.64
C ILE A 224 10.35 10.77 -5.26
N VAL A 225 9.60 11.76 -4.78
CA VAL A 225 8.27 12.09 -5.32
C VAL A 225 8.40 12.57 -6.76
N LYS A 226 9.34 13.47 -7.03
CA LYS A 226 9.59 14.03 -8.36
C LYS A 226 9.99 12.97 -9.39
N GLU A 227 10.73 11.95 -8.97
CA GLU A 227 11.13 10.83 -9.83
C GLU A 227 9.98 9.84 -10.07
N ASN A 228 9.27 9.44 -9.00
CA ASN A 228 8.36 8.31 -9.05
C ASN A 228 6.95 8.68 -9.52
N LEU A 229 6.47 9.88 -9.18
CA LEU A 229 5.12 10.30 -9.51
C LEU A 229 4.86 10.39 -11.03
N PRO A 230 5.73 11.03 -11.85
CA PRO A 230 5.54 11.02 -13.30
C PRO A 230 5.60 9.62 -13.89
N LEU A 231 6.39 8.71 -13.31
CA LEU A 231 6.51 7.33 -13.77
C LEU A 231 5.22 6.55 -13.53
N ILE A 232 4.59 6.70 -12.36
CA ILE A 232 3.26 6.11 -12.08
C ILE A 232 2.26 6.61 -13.12
N LEU A 233 2.12 7.94 -13.26
CA LEU A 233 1.14 8.52 -14.19
C LEU A 233 1.40 8.08 -15.64
N THR A 234 2.66 8.08 -16.07
CA THR A 234 3.04 7.63 -17.42
C THR A 234 2.70 6.17 -17.66
N ILE A 235 2.96 5.29 -16.68
CA ILE A 235 2.62 3.87 -16.79
C ILE A 235 1.10 3.69 -16.88
N MET A 236 0.34 4.40 -16.04
CA MET A 236 -1.12 4.29 -16.06
C MET A 236 -1.72 4.76 -17.39
N ILE A 237 -1.22 5.87 -17.95
CA ILE A 237 -1.65 6.39 -19.25
C ILE A 237 -1.24 5.44 -20.39
N ASN A 238 0.02 5.01 -20.45
CA ASN A 238 0.58 4.34 -21.62
C ASN A 238 0.43 2.82 -21.62
N LYS A 239 0.50 2.16 -20.45
CA LYS A 239 0.45 0.68 -20.37
C LYS A 239 -0.93 0.16 -20.01
N PHE A 240 -1.73 0.97 -19.32
CA PHE A 240 -2.97 0.51 -18.71
C PHE A 240 -4.23 1.23 -19.23
N GLU A 241 -4.09 2.01 -20.32
CA GLU A 241 -5.18 2.65 -21.09
C GLU A 241 -6.28 3.24 -20.20
N HIS A 242 -6.02 4.45 -19.69
CA HIS A 242 -7.09 5.39 -19.37
C HIS A 242 -7.74 5.84 -20.70
N ALA A 243 -8.81 5.19 -21.13
CA ALA A 243 -9.68 5.71 -22.20
C ALA A 243 -10.60 6.79 -21.65
#